data_AF-A0A2D2Q023-F1
#
_entry.id   AF-A0A2D2Q023-F1
#
_cell.length_a   1.000
_cell.length_b   1.000
_cell.length_c   1.000
_cell.angle_alpha   90.00
_cell.angle_beta   90.00
_cell.angle_gamma   90.00
#
_symmetry.space_group_name_H-M   'P 1'
#
loop_
_entity.id
_entity.type
_entity.pdbx_description
1 polymer ?
#
loop_
_entity_poly.entity_id
_entity_poly.type
_entity_poly.pdbx_seq_one_letter_code
_entity_poly.pdbx_strand_id
1 'polypeptide(L)'
;MSELTAFGHSLSSGYEVVIIKPQSLSDTTLIVQALRADKAVILNLEELDIAEAQRISDFAAGSTFAINGNQSRLGDGVFLFTPSIINIQEPHSSSEAVSVV
;
A
#
# COMPACT_ATOMS: atom_id res chain seq x y z
N MET A 1 5.79 -11.89 27.51
CA MET A 1 6.74 -10.87 27.02
C MET A 1 7.74 -11.53 26.09
N SER A 2 7.38 -11.62 24.81
CA SER A 2 8.28 -11.82 23.65
C SER A 2 7.43 -12.01 22.39
N GLU A 3 6.48 -11.10 22.14
CA GLU A 3 5.87 -10.90 20.82
C GLU A 3 6.50 -9.63 20.27
N LEU A 4 7.66 -9.76 19.62
CA LEU A 4 8.33 -8.63 18.98
C LEU A 4 9.11 -9.11 17.74
N THR A 5 8.58 -8.76 16.57
CA THR A 5 9.35 -8.35 15.39
C THR A 5 10.21 -9.40 14.68
N ALA A 6 9.58 -10.47 14.19
CA ALA A 6 10.13 -11.18 13.03
C ALA A 6 9.17 -11.00 11.86
N PHE A 7 9.42 -9.99 11.03
CA PHE A 7 9.09 -10.09 9.61
C PHE A 7 9.81 -11.33 9.10
N GLY A 8 9.10 -12.46 9.07
CA GLY A 8 9.65 -13.73 8.62
C GLY A 8 10.20 -13.53 7.22
N HIS A 9 11.53 -13.65 7.07
CA HIS A 9 12.15 -13.85 5.77
C HIS A 9 11.72 -15.22 5.27
N SER A 10 10.56 -15.27 4.60
CA SER A 10 10.24 -16.38 3.71
C SER A 10 11.30 -16.36 2.60
N LEU A 11 11.96 -17.48 2.36
CA LEU A 11 12.84 -17.70 1.21
C LEU A 11 12.01 -17.85 -0.08
N SER A 12 11.01 -17.01 -0.28
CA SER A 12 10.18 -16.99 -1.47
C SER A 12 10.90 -16.22 -2.56
N SER A 13 11.31 -16.91 -3.62
CA SER A 13 11.92 -16.34 -4.83
C SER A 13 10.91 -15.52 -5.68
N GLY A 14 9.97 -14.83 -5.05
CA GLY A 14 8.88 -14.12 -5.70
C GLY A 14 8.48 -12.86 -4.92
N TYR A 15 7.76 -11.96 -5.60
CA TYR A 15 7.25 -10.73 -5.01
C TYR A 15 6.27 -11.04 -3.87
N GLU A 16 6.44 -10.34 -2.74
CA GLU A 16 5.55 -10.46 -1.59
C GLU A 16 4.45 -9.41 -1.62
N VAL A 17 3.29 -9.77 -1.09
CA VAL A 17 2.16 -8.84 -0.88
C VAL A 17 1.85 -8.83 0.60
N VAL A 18 1.74 -7.64 1.18
CA VAL A 18 1.33 -7.43 2.58
C VAL A 18 0.01 -6.67 2.64
N ILE A 19 -0.82 -7.04 3.61
CA ILE A 19 -2.09 -6.36 3.87
C ILE A 19 -1.92 -5.52 5.14
N ILE A 20 -2.21 -4.24 5.05
CA ILE A 20 -2.12 -3.30 6.18
C ILE A 20 -3.50 -2.70 6.43
N LYS A 21 -3.95 -2.84 7.67
CA LYS A 21 -5.15 -2.19 8.23
C LYS A 21 -4.70 -1.17 9.28
N PRO A 22 -4.36 0.06 8.88
CA PRO A 22 -3.88 1.07 9.81
C PRO A 22 -4.96 1.44 10.82
N GLN A 23 -4.52 1.77 12.02
CA GLN A 23 -5.36 2.27 13.11
C GLN A 23 -5.05 3.74 13.41
N SER A 24 -3.93 4.27 12.89
CA SER A 24 -3.54 5.67 13.02
C SER A 24 -2.56 6.09 11.93
N LEU A 25 -2.32 7.40 11.82
CA LEU A 25 -1.33 7.95 10.90
C LEU A 25 0.09 7.39 11.13
N SER A 26 0.43 6.95 12.34
CA SER A 26 1.76 6.40 12.64
C SER A 26 2.09 5.13 11.86
N ASP A 27 1.06 4.38 11.45
CA ASP A 27 1.18 3.12 10.69
C ASP A 27 1.65 3.33 9.26
N THR A 28 1.63 4.58 8.77
CA THR A 28 2.19 4.95 7.46
C THR A 28 3.65 4.53 7.29
N THR A 29 4.41 4.46 8.39
CA THR A 29 5.79 3.95 8.39
C THR A 29 5.88 2.51 7.89
N LEU A 30 4.90 1.67 8.23
CA LEU A 30 4.85 0.26 7.79
C LEU A 30 4.65 0.16 6.28
N ILE A 31 3.86 1.04 5.70
CA ILE A 31 3.62 1.12 4.24
C ILE A 31 4.94 1.40 3.52
N VAL A 32 5.71 2.40 3.99
CA VAL A 32 6.99 2.78 3.38
C VAL A 32 8.02 1.66 3.50
N GLN A 33 8.09 1.03 4.68
CA GLN A 33 9.03 -0.07 4.89
C GLN A 33 8.73 -1.25 3.97
N ALA A 34 7.45 -1.60 3.79
CA ALA A 34 7.04 -2.65 2.88
C ALA A 34 7.40 -2.32 1.42
N LEU A 35 7.04 -1.12 0.95
CA LEU A 35 7.33 -0.69 -0.42
C LEU A 35 8.84 -0.65 -0.71
N ARG A 36 9.65 -0.19 0.25
CA ARG A 36 11.13 -0.18 0.13
C ARG A 36 11.77 -1.56 0.19
N ALA A 37 11.07 -2.56 0.70
CA ALA A 37 11.49 -3.95 0.72
C ALA A 37 10.95 -4.74 -0.50
N ASP A 38 10.59 -4.04 -1.57
CA ASP A 38 10.03 -4.59 -2.80
C ASP A 38 8.74 -5.41 -2.61
N LYS A 39 7.92 -5.04 -1.60
CA LYS A 39 6.64 -5.67 -1.31
C LYS A 39 5.48 -4.80 -1.77
N ALA A 40 4.48 -5.41 -2.42
CA ALA A 40 3.21 -4.74 -2.67
C ALA A 40 2.40 -4.60 -1.38
N VAL A 41 1.64 -3.52 -1.25
CA VAL A 41 0.81 -3.22 -0.08
C VAL A 41 -0.65 -3.12 -0.50
N ILE A 42 -1.50 -3.97 0.06
CA ILE A 42 -2.95 -3.75 0.08
C ILE A 42 -3.26 -2.96 1.36
N LEU A 43 -3.76 -1.74 1.19
CA LEU A 43 -4.11 -0.83 2.26
C LEU A 43 -5.64 -0.80 2.40
N ASN A 44 -6.15 -1.20 3.55
CA ASN A 44 -7.58 -1.14 3.87
C ASN A 44 -7.83 -0.04 4.93
N LEU A 45 -8.56 0.99 4.54
CA LEU A 45 -8.88 2.19 5.32
C LEU A 45 -10.34 2.23 5.77
N GLU A 46 -11.11 1.14 5.59
CA GLU A 46 -12.56 1.11 5.86
C GLU A 46 -12.92 1.36 7.33
N GLU A 47 -11.98 1.07 8.24
CA GLU A 47 -12.18 1.20 9.70
C GLU A 47 -11.78 2.59 10.24
N LEU A 48 -11.28 3.49 9.39
CA LEU A 48 -10.84 4.83 9.77
C LEU A 48 -11.91 5.89 9.46
N ASP A 49 -11.82 7.03 10.15
CA ASP A 49 -12.58 8.20 9.71
C ASP A 49 -12.05 8.73 8.37
N ILE A 50 -12.90 9.49 7.65
CA ILE A 50 -12.59 9.98 6.31
C ILE A 50 -11.31 10.85 6.30
N ALA A 51 -11.08 11.65 7.34
CA ALA A 51 -9.94 12.55 7.40
C ALA A 51 -8.63 11.80 7.64
N GLU A 52 -8.62 10.79 8.50
CA GLU A 52 -7.48 9.91 8.73
C GLU A 52 -7.19 9.04 7.52
N ALA A 53 -8.22 8.43 6.93
CA ALA A 53 -8.11 7.64 5.70
C ALA A 53 -7.48 8.46 4.58
N GLN A 54 -7.94 9.70 4.36
CA GLN A 54 -7.38 10.59 3.34
C GLN A 54 -5.91 10.90 3.61
N ARG A 55 -5.54 11.28 4.85
CA ARG A 55 -4.15 11.60 5.20
C ARG A 55 -3.21 10.41 5.02
N ILE A 56 -3.65 9.20 5.38
CA ILE A 56 -2.85 7.97 5.23
C ILE A 56 -2.73 7.61 3.75
N SER A 57 -3.82 7.72 2.98
CA SER A 57 -3.84 7.51 1.54
C SER A 57 -2.86 8.46 0.82
N ASP A 58 -2.93 9.76 1.12
CA ASP A 58 -2.04 10.77 0.52
C ASP A 58 -0.57 10.48 0.83
N PHE A 59 -0.29 10.07 2.07
CA PHE A 59 1.06 9.68 2.46
C PHE A 59 1.55 8.44 1.71
N ALA A 60 0.71 7.43 1.57
CA ALA A 60 1.02 6.20 0.83
C ALA A 60 1.24 6.50 -0.66
N ALA A 61 0.39 7.34 -1.26
CA ALA A 61 0.52 7.81 -2.64
C ALA A 61 1.83 8.59 -2.85
N GLY A 62 2.14 9.56 -1.98
CA GLY A 62 3.38 10.33 -2.03
C GLY A 62 4.63 9.47 -1.90
N SER A 63 4.60 8.48 -0.99
CA SER A 63 5.69 7.53 -0.79
C SER A 63 5.89 6.61 -1.99
N THR A 64 4.79 6.14 -2.58
CA THR A 64 4.80 5.28 -3.78
C THR A 64 5.32 6.06 -4.98
N PHE A 65 4.88 7.30 -5.16
CA PHE A 65 5.37 8.20 -6.21
C PHE A 65 6.88 8.44 -6.10
N ALA A 66 7.38 8.66 -4.88
CA ALA A 66 8.80 8.90 -4.64
C ALA A 66 9.72 7.72 -5.04
N ILE A 67 9.19 6.51 -5.12
CA ILE A 67 9.92 5.31 -5.56
C ILE A 67 9.54 4.84 -6.98
N ASN A 68 8.85 5.69 -7.75
CA ASN A 68 8.32 5.36 -9.08
C ASN A 68 7.44 4.11 -9.09
N GLY A 69 6.71 3.88 -8.00
CA GLY A 69 5.75 2.79 -7.87
C GLY A 69 4.42 3.08 -8.56
N ASN A 70 3.51 2.12 -8.50
CA ASN A 70 2.15 2.24 -9.04
C ASN A 70 1.11 2.12 -7.93
N GLN A 71 -0.02 2.79 -8.11
CA GLN A 71 -1.19 2.69 -7.24
C GLN A 71 -2.42 2.27 -8.05
N SER A 72 -3.30 1.49 -7.43
CA SER A 72 -4.61 1.13 -7.98
C SER A 72 -5.65 1.09 -6.87
N ARG A 73 -6.89 1.48 -7.20
CA ARG A 73 -8.02 1.39 -6.27
C ARG A 73 -8.72 0.06 -6.49
N LEU A 74 -8.76 -0.77 -5.44
CA LEU A 74 -9.41 -2.08 -5.48
C LEU A 74 -10.89 -2.02 -5.09
N GLY A 75 -11.28 -1.00 -4.33
CA GLY A 75 -12.64 -0.79 -3.86
C GLY A 75 -12.78 0.46 -2.99
N ASP A 76 -13.93 0.60 -2.33
CA ASP A 76 -14.15 1.68 -1.38
C ASP A 76 -13.23 1.51 -0.17
N GLY A 77 -12.36 2.48 0.08
CA GLY A 77 -11.40 2.41 1.19
C GLY A 77 -10.29 1.36 1.02
N VAL A 78 -10.18 0.66 -0.12
CA VAL A 78 -9.17 -0.37 -0.35
C VAL A 78 -8.30 -0.03 -1.55
N PHE A 79 -6.99 0.05 -1.32
CA PHE A 79 -5.99 0.47 -2.31
C PHE A 79 -4.84 -0.54 -2.41
N LEU A 80 -4.26 -0.63 -3.60
CA LEU A 80 -3.03 -1.37 -3.87
C LEU A 80 -1.92 -0.39 -4.19
N PHE A 81 -0.80 -0.48 -3.48
CA PHE A 81 0.44 0.22 -3.78
C PHE A 81 1.52 -0.81 -4.12
N THR A 82 2.29 -0.53 -5.16
CA THR A 82 3.33 -1.45 -5.64
C THR A 82 4.63 -0.70 -5.90
N PRO A 83 5.79 -1.29 -5.60
CA PRO A 83 7.08 -0.80 -6.09
C PRO A 83 7.17 -0.96 -7.61
N SER A 84 8.10 -0.23 -8.23
CA SER A 84 8.29 -0.17 -9.69
C SER A 84 8.58 -1.53 -10.35
N ILE A 85 9.09 -2.49 -9.58
CA ILE A 85 9.43 -3.83 -10.06
C ILE A 85 8.21 -4.75 -10.27
N ILE A 86 7.06 -4.40 -9.69
CA ILE A 86 5.81 -5.18 -9.82
C ILE A 86 4.91 -4.51 -10.88
N ASN A 87 4.60 -5.27 -11.93
CA ASN A 87 3.70 -4.83 -12.99
C ASN A 87 2.23 -5.19 -12.65
N ILE A 88 1.34 -4.20 -12.69
CA ILE A 88 -0.10 -4.39 -12.48
C ILE A 88 -0.78 -4.59 -13.84
N GLN A 89 -1.77 -5.47 -13.92
CA GLN A 89 -2.61 -5.66 -15.10
C GLN A 89 -4.08 -5.64 -14.68
N GLU A 90 -4.84 -4.69 -15.22
CA GLU A 90 -6.29 -4.60 -15.03
C GLU A 90 -6.97 -4.88 -16.39
N PRO A 91 -7.53 -6.09 -16.61
CA PRO A 91 -8.09 -6.47 -17.90
C PRO A 91 -9.34 -5.66 -18.31
N HIS A 92 -9.90 -4.85 -17.40
CA HIS A 92 -11.11 -4.07 -17.61
C HIS A 92 -10.97 -2.60 -17.16
N SER A 93 -9.89 -1.90 -17.54
CA SER A 93 -9.82 -0.45 -17.30
C SER A 93 -10.63 0.31 -18.37
N SER A 94 -11.90 0.61 -18.11
CA SER A 94 -12.46 1.85 -18.67
C SER A 94 -11.71 2.99 -18.01
N SER A 95 -10.83 3.63 -18.78
CA SER A 95 -10.04 4.80 -18.40
C SER A 95 -10.92 5.90 -17.81
N GLU A 96 -11.05 5.94 -16.48
CA GLU A 96 -11.20 7.19 -15.74
C GLU A 96 -9.92 7.38 -14.94
N ALA A 97 -8.99 8.11 -15.55
CA ALA A 97 -7.91 8.73 -14.81
C ALA A 97 -8.55 9.69 -13.81
N VAL A 98 -8.66 9.29 -12.55
CA VAL A 98 -8.69 10.25 -11.44
C VAL A 98 -7.33 10.18 -10.75
N SER A 99 -6.38 10.94 -11.30
CA SER A 99 -5.39 11.58 -10.46
C SER A 99 -6.15 12.65 -9.69
N VAL A 100 -6.61 12.32 -8.49
CA VAL A 100 -6.97 13.34 -7.51
C VAL A 100 -5.73 13.52 -6.65
N VAL A 101 -5.01 14.59 -6.96
CA VAL A 101 -4.10 15.29 -6.05
C VAL A 101 -4.91 16.10 -5.04
#